data_AF-A0A5C9E3E4-F1
#
_entry.id   AF-A0A5C9E3E4-F1
#
_cell.length_a   1.000
_cell.length_b   1.000
_cell.length_c   1.000
_cell.angle_alpha   90.00
_cell.angle_beta   90.00
_cell.angle_gamma   90.00
#
_symmetry.space_group_name_H-M   'P 1'
#
loop_
_entity.id
_entity.type
_entity.pdbx_description
1 polymer ?
#
loop_
_entity_poly.entity_id
_entity_poly.type
_entity_poly.pdbx_seq_one_letter_code
_entity_poly.pdbx_strand_id
1 'polypeptide(L)'
;MVTKNQIFKGFLGHLVLFFVNFCVLVGVIESLQVPFDNIPILNLFILGYMIGHTLLLLSVQLGVQILELIRIRLPTVLPYYYFRIDDEEAIPIPLLDPTKSKLAVITLLLVIGGGPLIYPIFAIYGFFAVYAHLIAVVLTPQIITEYFGIFLNWMPPFIGIIILFIIISIIIIEFRHI
;
A
#
# COMPACT_ATOMS: atom_id res chain seq x y z
N MET A 1 -10.86 28.18 8.64
CA MET A 1 -11.43 27.77 7.32
C MET A 1 -10.34 27.09 6.52
N VAL A 2 -10.57 25.86 6.06
CA VAL A 2 -9.64 25.19 5.13
C VAL A 2 -9.70 25.95 3.81
N THR A 3 -8.56 26.43 3.33
CA THR A 3 -8.50 27.21 2.09
C THR A 3 -8.65 26.28 0.89
N LYS A 4 -9.26 26.74 -0.22
CA LYS A 4 -9.41 25.93 -1.46
C LYS A 4 -8.07 25.31 -1.91
N ASN A 5 -6.97 26.02 -1.69
CA ASN A 5 -5.61 25.56 -1.98
C ASN A 5 -5.20 24.34 -1.14
N GLN A 6 -5.60 24.25 0.13
CA GLN A 6 -5.28 23.09 0.98
C GLN A 6 -6.04 21.85 0.54
N ILE A 7 -7.30 21.99 0.11
CA ILE A 7 -8.10 20.88 -0.40
C ILE A 7 -7.48 20.34 -1.70
N PHE A 8 -7.13 21.24 -2.63
CA PHE A 8 -6.48 20.85 -3.88
C PHE A 8 -5.12 20.16 -3.65
N LYS A 9 -4.28 20.70 -2.76
CA LYS A 9 -3.01 20.07 -2.39
C LYS A 9 -3.20 18.71 -1.73
N GLY A 10 -4.20 18.58 -0.85
CA GLY A 10 -4.59 17.30 -0.24
C GLY A 10 -4.97 16.27 -1.29
N PHE A 11 -5.91 16.61 -2.17
CA PHE A 11 -6.36 15.75 -3.25
C PHE A 11 -5.20 15.31 -4.15
N LEU A 12 -4.38 16.26 -4.63
CA LEU A 12 -3.25 15.95 -5.49
C LEU A 12 -2.22 15.06 -4.80
N GLY A 13 -1.92 15.34 -3.53
CA GLY A 13 -1.03 14.50 -2.74
C GLY A 13 -1.55 13.06 -2.65
N HIS A 14 -2.83 12.89 -2.33
CA HIS A 14 -3.45 11.55 -2.25
C HIS A 14 -3.40 10.84 -3.61
N LEU A 15 -3.67 11.54 -4.70
CA LEU A 15 -3.60 10.96 -6.04
C LEU A 15 -2.18 10.48 -6.37
N VAL A 16 -1.16 11.31 -6.09
CA VAL A 16 0.25 10.96 -6.29
C VAL A 16 0.64 9.77 -5.43
N LEU A 17 0.31 9.77 -4.14
CA LEU A 17 0.63 8.66 -3.26
C LEU A 17 -0.10 7.37 -3.67
N PHE A 18 -1.35 7.47 -4.13
CA PHE A 18 -2.09 6.33 -4.65
C PHE A 18 -1.40 5.72 -5.88
N PHE A 19 -0.92 6.57 -6.79
CA PHE A 19 -0.13 6.12 -7.94
C PHE A 19 1.18 5.44 -7.53
N VAL A 20 1.90 5.99 -6.55
CA VAL A 20 3.10 5.36 -5.98
C VAL A 20 2.77 4.00 -5.38
N ASN A 21 1.72 3.90 -4.57
CA ASN A 21 1.28 2.65 -3.96
C ASN A 21 0.86 1.61 -5.00
N PHE A 22 0.21 2.05 -6.09
CA PHE A 22 -0.10 1.21 -7.23
C PHE A 22 1.17 0.68 -7.91
N CYS A 23 2.17 1.53 -8.15
CA CYS A 23 3.45 1.08 -8.71
C CYS A 23 4.14 0.08 -7.77
N VAL A 24 4.13 0.31 -6.46
CA VAL A 24 4.68 -0.65 -5.48
C VAL A 24 3.96 -1.99 -5.58
N LEU A 25 2.63 -1.99 -5.65
CA LEU A 25 1.85 -3.22 -5.79
C LEU A 25 2.23 -3.98 -7.07
N VAL A 26 2.30 -3.28 -8.21
CA VAL A 26 2.72 -3.88 -9.47
C VAL A 26 4.13 -4.45 -9.36
N GLY A 27 5.08 -3.69 -8.79
CA GLY A 27 6.45 -4.16 -8.60
C GLY A 27 6.52 -5.44 -7.75
N VAL A 28 5.69 -5.54 -6.70
CA VAL A 28 5.58 -6.75 -5.89
C VAL A 28 5.00 -7.92 -6.70
N ILE A 29 3.92 -7.70 -7.45
CA ILE A 29 3.27 -8.74 -8.27
C ILE A 29 4.23 -9.26 -9.34
N GLU A 30 4.92 -8.37 -10.05
CA GLU A 30 5.91 -8.75 -11.06
C GLU A 30 7.09 -9.51 -10.44
N SER A 31 7.47 -9.19 -9.21
CA SER A 31 8.54 -9.90 -8.51
C SER A 31 8.14 -11.32 -8.09
N LEU A 32 6.86 -11.62 -7.95
CA LEU A 32 6.36 -12.98 -7.70
C LEU A 32 6.44 -13.88 -8.96
N GLN A 33 6.59 -13.28 -10.15
CA GLN A 33 6.69 -14.01 -11.41
C GLN A 33 8.13 -14.36 -11.81
N VAL A 34 9.13 -13.93 -11.02
CA VAL A 34 10.53 -14.21 -11.32
C VAL A 34 10.78 -15.73 -11.26
N PRO A 35 11.32 -16.35 -12.34
CA PRO A 35 11.55 -17.79 -12.38
C PRO A 35 12.57 -18.23 -11.32
N PHE A 36 12.20 -19.22 -10.50
CA PHE A 36 12.99 -19.65 -9.35
C PHE A 36 14.09 -20.67 -9.68
N ASP A 37 14.09 -21.23 -10.89
CA ASP A 37 14.86 -22.43 -11.24
C ASP A 37 16.39 -22.26 -11.10
N ASN A 38 16.91 -21.04 -11.11
CA ASN A 38 18.35 -20.75 -11.02
C ASN A 38 18.72 -19.67 -10.00
N ILE A 39 17.83 -19.35 -9.05
CA ILE A 39 18.10 -18.31 -8.06
C ILE A 39 18.82 -18.94 -6.85
N PRO A 40 19.98 -18.40 -6.42
CA PRO A 40 20.62 -18.82 -5.18
C PRO A 40 19.65 -18.74 -3.99
N ILE A 41 19.67 -19.74 -3.10
CA ILE A 41 18.69 -19.82 -2.00
C ILE A 41 18.68 -18.57 -1.10
N LEU A 42 19.83 -17.93 -0.91
CA LEU A 42 19.93 -16.67 -0.16
C LEU A 42 19.14 -15.54 -0.83
N ASN A 43 19.23 -15.43 -2.16
CA ASN A 43 18.49 -14.42 -2.93
C ASN A 43 16.99 -14.68 -2.86
N LEU A 44 16.57 -15.96 -2.85
CA LEU A 44 15.17 -16.32 -2.64
C LEU A 44 14.65 -15.85 -1.28
N PHE A 45 15.42 -16.06 -0.19
CA PHE A 45 15.04 -15.56 1.14
C PHE A 45 14.99 -14.03 1.21
N ILE A 46 15.96 -13.36 0.60
CA ILE A 46 15.97 -11.89 0.53
C ILE A 46 14.75 -11.38 -0.23
N LEU A 47 14.43 -11.97 -1.39
CA LEU A 47 13.26 -11.60 -2.19
C LEU A 47 11.96 -11.85 -1.42
N GLY A 48 11.83 -13.01 -0.78
CA GLY A 48 10.67 -13.35 0.05
C GLY A 48 10.48 -12.38 1.21
N TYR A 49 11.57 -12.00 1.90
CA TYR A 49 11.55 -10.96 2.92
C TYR A 49 11.09 -9.62 2.34
N MET A 50 11.70 -9.16 1.25
CA MET A 50 11.37 -7.89 0.60
C MET A 50 9.90 -7.83 0.18
N ILE A 51 9.37 -8.89 -0.43
CA ILE A 51 7.97 -9.00 -0.85
C ILE A 51 7.04 -8.99 0.35
N GLY A 52 7.25 -9.87 1.32
CA GLY A 52 6.38 -9.98 2.51
C GLY A 52 6.38 -8.70 3.32
N HIS A 53 7.56 -8.12 3.55
CA HIS A 53 7.73 -6.83 4.21
C HIS A 53 6.98 -5.70 3.50
N THR A 54 7.12 -5.60 2.17
CA THR A 54 6.50 -4.53 1.38
C THR A 54 4.99 -4.69 1.31
N LEU A 55 4.46 -5.92 1.20
CA LEU A 55 3.01 -6.17 1.24
C LEU A 55 2.38 -5.72 2.56
N LEU A 56 3.03 -6.02 3.69
CA LEU A 56 2.58 -5.57 5.00
C LEU A 56 2.62 -4.05 5.10
N LEU A 57 3.75 -3.42 4.74
CA LEU A 57 3.88 -1.96 4.80
C LEU A 57 2.92 -1.24 3.86
N LEU A 58 2.71 -1.75 2.65
CA LEU A 58 1.74 -1.24 1.66
C LEU A 58 0.30 -1.32 2.20
N SER A 59 -0.05 -2.42 2.87
CA SER A 59 -1.38 -2.58 3.48
C SER A 59 -1.66 -1.52 4.54
N VAL A 60 -0.67 -1.26 5.42
CA VAL A 60 -0.79 -0.19 6.43
C VAL A 60 -0.80 1.19 5.77
N GLN A 61 0.07 1.42 4.78
CA GLN A 61 0.14 2.68 4.02
C GLN A 61 -1.20 3.04 3.38
N LEU A 62 -1.89 2.07 2.75
CA LEU A 62 -3.21 2.27 2.17
C LEU A 62 -4.27 2.57 3.25
N GLY A 63 -4.24 1.85 4.37
CA GLY A 63 -5.15 2.11 5.50
C GLY A 63 -4.99 3.51 6.08
N VAL A 64 -3.74 3.96 6.31
CA VAL A 64 -3.43 5.31 6.77
C VAL A 64 -3.89 6.35 5.75
N GLN A 65 -3.62 6.12 4.47
CA GLN A 65 -4.03 7.03 3.40
C GLN A 65 -5.55 7.20 3.34
N ILE A 66 -6.33 6.11 3.42
CA ILE A 66 -7.79 6.15 3.47
C ILE A 66 -8.27 6.92 4.70
N LEU A 67 -7.68 6.67 5.87
CA LEU A 67 -8.04 7.37 7.11
C LEU A 67 -7.78 8.88 6.99
N GLU A 68 -6.67 9.28 6.38
CA GLU A 68 -6.34 10.69 6.16
C GLU A 68 -7.22 11.34 5.10
N LEU A 69 -7.60 10.60 4.06
CA LEU A 69 -8.55 11.06 3.06
C LEU A 69 -9.92 11.35 3.70
N ILE A 70 -10.43 10.43 4.54
CA ILE A 70 -11.68 10.62 5.30
C ILE A 70 -11.58 11.84 6.24
N ARG A 71 -10.41 12.05 6.85
CA ARG A 71 -10.15 13.18 7.77
C ARG A 71 -9.77 14.49 7.05
N ILE A 72 -9.74 14.52 5.72
CA ILE A 72 -9.35 15.68 4.89
C ILE A 72 -7.98 16.20 5.32
N ARG A 73 -7.02 15.29 5.50
CA ARG A 73 -5.61 15.60 5.81
C ARG A 73 -4.73 15.33 4.60
N LEU A 74 -3.55 15.95 4.59
CA LEU A 74 -2.50 15.60 3.65
C LEU A 74 -2.12 14.12 3.84
N PRO A 75 -1.78 13.42 2.76
CA PRO A 75 -1.32 12.04 2.86
C PRO A 75 0.02 11.94 3.61
N THR A 76 0.14 10.91 4.42
CA THR A 76 1.36 10.49 5.09
C THR A 76 2.07 9.46 4.24
N VAL A 77 3.36 9.71 3.95
CA VAL A 77 4.26 8.73 3.35
C VAL A 77 4.89 7.92 4.47
N LEU A 78 4.28 6.79 4.80
CA LEU A 78 4.59 5.94 5.94
C LEU A 78 6.05 5.46 5.97
N PRO A 79 6.68 5.05 4.84
CA PRO A 79 8.09 4.67 4.82
C PRO A 79 9.04 5.72 5.40
N TYR A 80 8.68 7.01 5.34
CA TYR A 80 9.51 8.11 5.81
C TYR A 80 8.93 8.81 7.05
N TYR A 81 7.74 8.41 7.52
CA TYR A 81 6.98 9.16 8.51
C TYR A 81 7.73 9.38 9.82
N TYR A 82 8.27 8.30 10.41
CA TYR A 82 8.97 8.38 11.70
C TYR A 82 10.29 9.14 11.62
N PHE A 83 10.93 9.19 10.45
CA PHE A 83 12.19 9.92 10.24
C PHE A 83 11.99 11.43 10.11
N ARG A 84 10.74 11.91 10.05
CA ARG A 84 10.41 13.34 9.95
C ARG A 84 10.01 13.97 11.28
N ILE A 85 9.89 13.16 12.33
CA ILE A 85 9.47 13.60 13.66
C ILE A 85 10.74 13.70 14.49
N ASP A 86 10.97 14.86 15.12
CA ASP A 86 12.09 15.04 16.02
C ASP A 86 11.86 14.25 17.32
N ASP A 87 12.94 13.83 18.00
CA ASP A 87 12.88 12.97 19.19
C ASP A 87 12.04 13.57 20.35
N GLU A 88 11.90 14.89 20.37
CA GLU A 88 11.16 15.64 21.40
C GLU A 88 9.70 15.91 21.01
N GLU A 89 9.32 15.65 19.75
CA GLU A 89 7.96 15.91 19.25
C GLU A 89 7.03 14.71 19.47
N ALA A 90 5.81 15.01 19.93
CA ALA A 90 4.78 14.00 20.04
C ALA A 90 4.26 13.56 18.67
N ILE A 91 4.09 12.25 18.47
CA ILE A 91 3.60 11.69 17.21
C ILE A 91 2.17 12.20 16.92
N PRO A 92 1.94 12.89 15.80
CA PRO A 92 0.67 13.60 15.54
C PRO A 92 -0.50 12.69 15.17
N ILE A 93 -0.21 11.46 14.71
CA ILE A 93 -1.22 10.46 14.36
C ILE A 93 -1.23 9.38 15.45
N PRO A 94 -2.24 9.34 16.35
CA PRO A 94 -2.27 8.39 17.46
C PRO A 94 -2.27 6.92 17.02
N LEU A 95 -2.77 6.61 15.82
CA LEU A 95 -2.74 5.26 15.25
C LEU A 95 -1.31 4.77 14.97
N LEU A 96 -0.40 5.72 14.71
CA LEU A 96 1.02 5.53 14.45
C LEU A 96 1.88 5.85 15.68
N ASP A 97 1.29 6.00 16.86
CA ASP A 97 2.03 6.17 18.12
C ASP A 97 2.32 4.79 18.75
N PRO A 98 3.59 4.33 18.80
CA PRO A 98 3.97 3.02 19.33
C PRO A 98 3.60 2.84 20.81
N THR A 99 3.46 3.93 21.56
CA THR A 99 3.08 3.89 22.98
C THR A 99 1.58 3.61 23.17
N LYS A 100 0.76 3.88 22.14
CA LYS A 100 -0.71 3.77 22.21
C LYS A 100 -1.27 2.63 21.37
N SER A 101 -0.53 2.12 20.38
CA SER A 101 -1.04 1.19 19.38
C SER A 101 -0.04 0.08 19.05
N LYS A 102 -0.49 -1.19 19.15
CA LYS A 102 0.30 -2.34 18.68
C LYS A 102 0.57 -2.28 17.18
N LEU A 103 -0.38 -1.74 16.41
CA LEU A 103 -0.20 -1.52 14.96
C LEU A 103 0.94 -0.53 14.71
N ALA A 104 1.05 0.52 15.52
CA ALA A 104 2.14 1.48 15.39
C ALA A 104 3.51 0.83 15.65
N VAL A 105 3.61 -0.06 16.64
CA VAL A 105 4.84 -0.82 16.89
C VAL A 105 5.22 -1.66 15.67
N ILE A 106 4.27 -2.42 15.11
CA ILE A 106 4.50 -3.21 13.88
C ILE A 106 4.92 -2.30 12.73
N THR A 107 4.25 -1.16 12.59
CA THR A 107 4.53 -0.18 11.54
C THR A 107 5.92 0.42 11.69
N LEU A 108 6.34 0.74 12.91
CA LEU A 108 7.69 1.23 13.21
C LEU A 108 8.74 0.18 12.86
N LEU A 109 8.51 -1.08 13.23
CA LEU A 109 9.40 -2.19 12.88
C LEU A 109 9.50 -2.39 11.36
N LEU A 110 8.41 -2.25 10.61
CA LEU A 110 8.43 -2.28 9.14
C LEU A 110 9.16 -1.07 8.55
N VAL A 111 8.97 0.11 9.11
CA VAL A 111 9.68 1.30 8.64
C VAL A 111 11.18 1.16 8.87
N ILE A 112 11.62 0.78 10.07
CA ILE A 112 13.04 0.61 10.41
C ILE A 112 13.64 -0.61 9.69
N GLY A 113 12.89 -1.70 9.55
CA GLY A 113 13.36 -2.96 8.95
C GLY A 113 13.75 -2.84 7.48
N GLY A 114 13.19 -1.85 6.76
CA GLY A 114 13.58 -1.59 5.39
C GLY A 114 12.64 -0.70 4.59
N GLY A 115 11.62 -0.10 5.22
CA GLY A 115 10.63 0.75 4.55
C GLY A 115 11.24 1.81 3.61
N PRO A 116 12.14 2.69 4.08
CA PRO A 116 12.74 3.74 3.25
C PRO A 116 13.50 3.23 2.01
N LEU A 117 14.02 2.00 2.06
CA LEU A 117 14.86 1.46 0.99
C LEU A 117 14.06 0.52 0.06
N ILE A 118 13.40 -0.47 0.64
CA ILE A 118 12.71 -1.53 -0.10
C ILE A 118 11.47 -0.96 -0.81
N TYR A 119 10.75 -0.04 -0.16
CA TYR A 119 9.50 0.50 -0.71
C TYR A 119 9.74 1.29 -2.02
N PRO A 120 10.71 2.23 -2.10
CA PRO A 120 11.04 2.87 -3.37
C PRO A 120 11.57 1.91 -4.45
N ILE A 121 12.29 0.85 -4.09
CA ILE A 121 12.77 -0.15 -5.06
C ILE A 121 11.57 -0.77 -5.80
N PHE A 122 10.55 -1.23 -5.07
CA PHE A 122 9.34 -1.77 -5.70
C PHE A 122 8.54 -0.70 -6.45
N ALA A 123 8.47 0.53 -5.93
CA ALA A 123 7.80 1.63 -6.64
C ALA A 123 8.43 1.90 -8.00
N ILE A 124 9.77 1.98 -8.06
CA ILE A 124 10.52 2.23 -9.29
C ILE A 124 10.39 1.04 -10.24
N TYR A 125 10.57 -0.19 -9.74
CA TYR A 125 10.44 -1.39 -10.55
C TYR A 125 9.04 -1.52 -11.16
N GLY A 126 7.99 -1.36 -10.36
CA GLY A 126 6.62 -1.40 -10.85
C GLY A 126 6.26 -0.25 -11.76
N PHE A 127 6.83 0.95 -11.55
CA PHE A 127 6.69 2.05 -12.51
C PHE A 127 7.25 1.67 -13.88
N PHE A 128 8.44 1.07 -13.94
CA PHE A 128 9.02 0.58 -15.20
C PHE A 128 8.16 -0.51 -15.84
N ALA A 129 7.61 -1.43 -15.05
CA ALA A 129 6.70 -2.46 -15.55
C ALA A 129 5.42 -1.86 -16.15
N VAL A 130 4.77 -0.94 -15.44
CA VAL A 130 3.60 -0.21 -15.94
C VAL A 130 3.93 0.56 -17.22
N TYR A 131 5.06 1.27 -17.24
CA TYR A 131 5.51 2.02 -18.41
C TYR A 131 5.77 1.12 -19.62
N ALA A 132 6.47 0.00 -19.43
CA ALA A 132 6.71 -0.99 -20.48
C ALA A 132 5.39 -1.54 -21.02
N HIS A 133 4.43 -1.85 -20.14
CA HIS A 133 3.11 -2.34 -20.54
C HIS A 133 2.30 -1.29 -21.31
N LEU A 134 2.33 -0.03 -20.86
CA LEU A 134 1.64 1.07 -21.55
C LEU A 134 2.22 1.38 -22.93
N ILE A 135 3.53 1.17 -23.13
CA ILE A 135 4.16 1.32 -24.44
C ILE A 135 3.87 0.12 -25.34
N ALA A 136 3.93 -1.09 -24.78
CA ALA A 136 3.71 -2.32 -25.54
C ALA A 136 2.23 -2.48 -25.96
N VAL A 137 1.30 -2.05 -25.10
CA VAL A 137 -0.13 -2.15 -25.36
C VAL A 137 -0.61 -0.92 -26.13
N VAL A 138 -0.85 -1.09 -27.43
CA VAL A 138 -1.70 -0.15 -28.18
C VAL A 138 -3.09 -0.26 -27.58
N LEU A 139 -3.55 0.79 -26.88
CA LEU A 139 -4.89 0.85 -26.25
C LEU A 139 -6.00 0.85 -27.31
N THR A 140 -6.25 -0.31 -27.89
CA THR A 140 -7.39 -0.54 -28.77
C THR A 140 -8.64 -0.80 -27.92
N PRO A 141 -9.84 -0.40 -28.38
CA PRO A 141 -11.09 -0.66 -27.67
C PRO A 141 -11.28 -2.13 -27.28
N GLN A 142 -10.81 -3.05 -28.12
CA GLN A 142 -10.88 -4.50 -27.90
C GLN A 142 -10.08 -4.93 -26.67
N ILE A 143 -8.83 -4.47 -26.55
CA ILE A 143 -7.98 -4.79 -25.40
C ILE A 143 -8.56 -4.21 -24.11
N ILE A 144 -9.12 -3.00 -24.16
CA ILE A 144 -9.80 -2.40 -23.01
C ILE A 144 -10.99 -3.27 -22.57
N THR A 145 -11.81 -3.74 -23.50
CA THR A 145 -12.94 -4.61 -23.17
C THR A 145 -12.52 -5.97 -22.64
N GLU A 146 -11.39 -6.52 -23.12
CA GLU A 146 -10.83 -7.78 -22.61
C GLU A 146 -10.35 -7.63 -21.16
N TYR A 147 -9.56 -6.60 -20.86
CA TYR A 147 -9.14 -6.30 -19.49
C TYR A 147 -10.33 -6.03 -18.56
N PHE A 148 -11.35 -5.32 -19.05
CA PHE A 148 -12.57 -5.10 -18.29
C PHE A 148 -13.34 -6.40 -18.03
N GLY A 149 -13.39 -7.31 -19.01
CA GLY A 149 -13.99 -8.64 -18.83
C GLY A 149 -13.24 -9.49 -17.80
N ILE A 150 -11.90 -9.49 -17.85
CA ILE A 150 -11.06 -10.13 -16.82
C ILE A 150 -11.38 -9.53 -15.45
N PHE A 151 -11.35 -8.20 -15.34
CA PHE A 151 -11.65 -7.48 -14.09
C PHE A 151 -13.03 -7.85 -13.52
N LEU A 152 -14.06 -7.88 -14.36
CA LEU A 152 -15.42 -8.25 -13.93
C LEU A 152 -15.53 -9.69 -13.46
N ASN A 153 -14.74 -10.62 -13.99
CA ASN A 153 -14.73 -12.01 -13.52
C ASN A 153 -14.02 -12.17 -12.17
N TRP A 154 -12.98 -11.35 -11.91
CA TRP A 154 -12.25 -11.37 -10.65
C TRP A 154 -12.94 -10.57 -9.52
N MET A 155 -13.69 -9.51 -9.84
CA MET A 155 -14.35 -8.66 -8.84
C MET A 155 -15.31 -9.40 -7.88
N PRO A 156 -16.24 -10.26 -8.34
CA PRO A 156 -17.20 -10.94 -7.48
C PRO A 156 -16.58 -11.74 -6.33
N PRO A 157 -15.58 -12.62 -6.53
CA PRO A 157 -14.96 -13.34 -5.41
C PRO A 157 -14.24 -12.39 -4.44
N PHE A 158 -13.59 -11.32 -4.91
CA PHE A 158 -12.99 -10.31 -4.03
C PHE A 158 -14.04 -9.59 -3.17
N ILE A 159 -15.17 -9.20 -3.76
CA ILE A 159 -16.28 -8.58 -3.01
C ILE A 159 -16.81 -9.56 -1.95
N GLY A 160 -16.95 -10.85 -2.30
CA GLY A 160 -17.34 -11.90 -1.35
C GLY A 160 -16.39 -12.00 -0.15
N ILE A 161 -15.07 -11.98 -0.39
CA ILE A 161 -14.06 -12.00 0.67
C ILE A 161 -14.16 -10.75 1.56
N ILE A 162 -14.34 -9.56 0.95
CA ILE A 162 -14.50 -8.32 1.72
C ILE A 162 -15.73 -8.37 2.62
N ILE A 163 -16.88 -8.81 2.08
CA ILE A 163 -18.11 -8.97 2.85
C ILE A 163 -17.90 -9.95 4.01
N LEU A 164 -17.22 -11.08 3.77
CA LEU A 164 -16.88 -12.05 4.80
C LEU A 164 -16.02 -11.44 5.92
N PHE A 165 -14.99 -10.67 5.54
CA PHE A 165 -14.15 -9.96 6.52
C PHE A 165 -14.95 -8.94 7.34
N ILE A 166 -15.88 -8.22 6.72
CA ILE A 166 -16.76 -7.28 7.43
C ILE A 166 -17.63 -8.02 8.44
N ILE A 167 -18.27 -9.12 8.04
CA ILE A 167 -19.10 -9.95 8.93
C ILE A 167 -18.28 -10.45 10.13
N ILE A 168 -17.09 -11.02 9.87
CA ILE A 168 -16.20 -11.50 10.94
C ILE A 168 -15.78 -10.35 11.86
N SER A 169 -15.45 -9.19 11.31
CA SER A 169 -15.05 -8.03 12.10
C SER A 169 -16.17 -7.54 13.02
N ILE A 170 -17.42 -7.47 12.51
CA ILE A 170 -18.60 -7.11 13.30
C ILE A 170 -18.80 -8.13 14.44
N ILE A 171 -18.73 -9.43 14.13
CA ILE A 171 -18.87 -10.50 15.12
C ILE A 171 -17.81 -10.36 16.23
N ILE A 172 -16.54 -10.14 15.89
CA ILE A 172 -15.46 -9.98 16.88
C ILE A 172 -15.69 -8.76 17.77
N ILE A 173 -16.16 -7.65 17.21
CA ILE A 173 -16.45 -6.43 17.97
C ILE A 173 -17.59 -6.68 18.96
N GLU A 174 -18.68 -7.31 18.50
CA GLU A 174 -19.84 -7.65 19.33
C GLU A 174 -19.45 -8.57 20.50
N PHE A 175 -18.71 -9.64 20.23
CA PHE A 175 -18.24 -10.58 21.27
C PHE A 175 -17.25 -9.96 22.26
N ARG A 176 -16.63 -8.82 21.94
CA ARG A 176 -15.72 -8.12 22.87
C ARG A 176 -16.45 -7.12 23.77
N HIS A 177 -17.71 -6.79 23.47
CA HIS A 177 -18.52 -5.85 24.25
C HIS A 177 -19.58 -6.54 25.14
N ILE A 178 -19.80 -7.84 24.95
CA ILE A 178 -20.55 -8.73 25.86
C ILE A 178 -19.60 -9.32 26.91
#